data_AF-A0AAV7ZS34-F1
#
_entry.id   AF-A0AAV7ZS34-F1
#
_cell.length_a   1.000
_cell.length_b   1.000
_cell.length_c   1.000
_cell.angle_alpha   90.00
_cell.angle_beta   90.00
_cell.angle_gamma   90.00
#
_symmetry.space_group_name_H-M   'P 1'
#
loop_
_entity.id
_entity.type
_entity.pdbx_description
1 polymer ?
#
loop_
_entity_poly.entity_id
_entity_poly.type
_entity_poly.pdbx_seq_one_letter_code
_entity_poly.pdbx_strand_id
1 'polypeptide(L)'
;MKTFFVILFLLKIAIQLVCCTEEEDHLFYEGDYSKSDIIGNSLPGTWRPFNSDSPWTKKIPSDAQTHPDNEKYMSTFQAASGNIRFTQVYNPPIWVVNYNNFDLLRDFIADYPFDRWDPIDITVNPHTVDIGLPCVESMYGEPTEDGHMIIIDPFMQVSWEMSKFDWDRHKSGDYLCSTFNVWDLSGIGYGDNDEGWRNGCRGGRGSGYPVIAGLLRPEELEMGEIRHPLTFSLPNLQGHADGAPFVSPPACRSDGSDQNTDYPMYGLLFQLDPSLGNDDFESWGLDNNTKVIAKCLQEYGMYFGERGGGPAIAQQLLAETSDGSIEEWERRFPDIYKSMKKIPTSAFRVVANQGELKYDDENYDTINVTPLIKPIGGEFDSDQEISLLSRIQTAEFYYTLDGSEPTENSIKYEGPFKLSEPCTVKAILIGSSRRNSLVATAHFDYSVVVTPIPDPTNDDTTDSATLMSNKFFLVLLLMISLIKFIF
;
A
#
# COMPACT_ATOMS: atom_id res chain seq x y z
N MET A 1 5.85 -0.66 -49.49
CA MET A 1 5.32 -1.86 -48.80
C MET A 1 6.15 -2.26 -47.58
N LYS A 2 7.48 -2.43 -47.67
CA LYS A 2 8.35 -2.71 -46.51
C LYS A 2 8.34 -1.62 -45.42
N THR A 3 8.31 -0.34 -45.81
CA THR A 3 8.27 0.80 -44.87
C THR A 3 6.96 0.88 -44.08
N PHE A 4 5.83 0.47 -44.68
CA PHE A 4 4.52 0.51 -44.03
C PHE A 4 4.39 -0.59 -42.94
N PHE A 5 4.99 -1.76 -43.18
CA PHE A 5 5.06 -2.84 -42.18
C PHE A 5 5.99 -2.51 -41.01
N VAL A 6 7.10 -1.81 -41.26
CA VAL A 6 8.00 -1.33 -40.19
C VAL A 6 7.29 -0.29 -39.32
N ILE A 7 6.53 0.62 -39.92
CA ILE A 7 5.74 1.62 -39.18
C ILE A 7 4.64 0.94 -38.35
N LEU A 8 3.89 -0.02 -38.91
CA LEU A 8 2.88 -0.75 -38.13
C LEU A 8 3.49 -1.57 -36.98
N PHE A 9 4.67 -2.16 -37.20
CA PHE A 9 5.37 -2.94 -36.17
C PHE A 9 5.91 -2.05 -35.05
N LEU A 10 6.50 -0.90 -35.40
CA LEU A 10 6.94 0.10 -34.44
C LEU A 10 5.77 0.77 -33.71
N LEU A 11 4.62 0.97 -34.38
CA LEU A 11 3.40 1.47 -33.75
C LEU A 11 2.82 0.44 -32.77
N LYS A 12 2.88 -0.85 -33.11
CA LYS A 12 2.45 -1.94 -32.22
C LYS A 12 3.38 -2.07 -31.01
N ILE A 13 4.69 -1.96 -31.21
CA ILE A 13 5.69 -1.92 -30.14
C ILE A 13 5.54 -0.66 -29.29
N ALA A 14 5.27 0.51 -29.89
CA ALA A 14 5.04 1.76 -29.18
C ALA A 14 3.74 1.71 -28.37
N ILE A 15 2.65 1.16 -28.91
CA ILE A 15 1.40 0.93 -28.15
C ILE A 15 1.67 -0.06 -27.00
N GLN A 16 2.49 -1.08 -27.22
CA GLN A 16 2.82 -2.08 -26.21
C GLN A 16 3.87 -1.62 -25.18
N LEU A 17 4.67 -0.59 -25.50
CA LEU A 17 5.57 0.13 -24.58
C LEU A 17 4.85 1.24 -23.82
N VAL A 18 3.82 1.86 -24.42
CA VAL A 18 2.96 2.86 -23.75
C VAL A 18 1.97 2.19 -22.79
N CYS A 19 1.56 0.94 -23.03
CA CYS A 19 0.72 0.16 -22.13
C CYS A 19 1.52 -0.75 -21.16
N CYS A 20 2.83 -0.52 -21.00
CA CYS A 20 3.68 -1.38 -20.18
C CYS A 20 4.75 -0.56 -19.44
N THR A 21 4.34 0.57 -18.87
CA THR A 21 5.11 1.27 -17.83
C THR A 21 4.46 0.97 -16.48
N GLU A 22 5.29 0.84 -15.44
CA GLU A 22 4.87 0.65 -14.04
C GLU A 22 3.95 1.80 -13.52
N GLU A 23 3.73 2.84 -14.32
CA GLU A 23 2.89 4.00 -14.01
C GLU A 23 1.37 3.73 -14.08
N GLU A 24 0.90 2.63 -14.71
CA GLU A 24 -0.55 2.34 -14.76
C GLU A 24 -1.13 1.80 -13.43
N ASP A 25 -0.28 1.28 -12.53
CA ASP A 25 -0.71 0.64 -11.27
C ASP A 25 -1.12 1.65 -10.17
N HIS A 26 -1.08 2.96 -10.44
CA HIS A 26 -1.52 4.01 -9.52
C HIS A 26 -2.60 4.94 -10.09
N LEU A 27 -3.11 4.69 -11.31
CA LEU A 27 -4.02 5.62 -11.98
C LEU A 27 -5.42 5.61 -11.34
N PHE A 28 -5.64 6.54 -10.41
CA PHE A 28 -6.92 7.24 -10.36
C PHE A 28 -7.01 8.07 -11.65
N TYR A 29 -7.98 7.77 -12.53
CA TYR A 29 -8.24 8.61 -13.70
C TYR A 29 -8.41 10.07 -13.27
N GLU A 30 -8.06 11.06 -14.10
CA GLU A 30 -8.43 12.44 -13.82
C GLU A 30 -9.97 12.61 -13.98
N GLY A 31 -10.71 12.28 -12.92
CA GLY A 31 -12.04 12.82 -12.67
C GLY A 31 -11.93 14.13 -11.89
N ASP A 32 -12.98 14.95 -11.88
CA ASP A 32 -13.05 16.15 -11.03
C ASP A 32 -13.23 15.77 -9.55
N TYR A 33 -12.24 15.09 -8.97
CA TYR A 33 -12.13 14.77 -7.55
C TYR A 33 -11.71 15.98 -6.71
N SER A 34 -11.45 17.12 -7.37
CA SER A 34 -11.07 18.37 -6.71
C SER A 34 -12.18 18.95 -5.84
N LYS A 35 -13.43 18.48 -5.99
CA LYS A 35 -14.61 19.03 -5.30
C LYS A 35 -15.24 18.12 -4.25
N SER A 36 -14.79 16.88 -4.12
CA SER A 36 -15.36 15.94 -3.13
C SER A 36 -14.33 15.69 -2.03
N ASP A 37 -14.77 15.80 -0.78
CA ASP A 37 -13.95 15.45 0.37
C ASP A 37 -13.77 13.92 0.37
N ILE A 38 -14.89 13.18 0.54
CA ILE A 38 -14.92 11.73 0.37
C ILE A 38 -15.10 11.39 -1.12
N ILE A 39 -14.16 10.64 -1.68
CA ILE A 39 -14.25 10.10 -3.04
C ILE A 39 -15.09 8.84 -3.07
N GLY A 40 -14.97 7.98 -2.05
CA GLY A 40 -15.81 6.79 -1.88
C GLY A 40 -15.16 5.71 -1.03
N ASN A 41 -15.52 4.45 -1.28
CA ASN A 41 -15.02 3.27 -0.57
C ASN A 41 -14.39 2.23 -1.52
N SER A 42 -13.92 2.69 -2.68
CA SER A 42 -13.45 1.84 -3.76
C SER A 42 -12.21 2.45 -4.39
N LEU A 43 -11.25 1.61 -4.71
CA LEU A 43 -10.03 1.95 -5.44
C LEU A 43 -10.04 1.13 -6.74
N PRO A 44 -9.50 1.64 -7.86
CA PRO A 44 -9.40 0.88 -9.09
C PRO A 44 -8.79 -0.51 -8.87
N GLY A 45 -9.28 -1.51 -9.61
CA GLY A 45 -8.75 -2.88 -9.54
C GLY A 45 -7.27 -2.96 -9.94
N THR A 46 -6.77 -2.00 -10.72
CA THR A 46 -5.35 -1.84 -11.06
C THR A 46 -4.53 -1.14 -9.98
N TRP A 47 -5.16 -0.36 -9.09
CA TRP A 47 -4.45 0.41 -8.06
C TRP A 47 -3.69 -0.51 -7.12
N ARG A 48 -2.44 -0.20 -6.81
CA ARG A 48 -1.64 -0.93 -5.82
C ARG A 48 -1.03 0.03 -4.80
N PRO A 49 -1.01 -0.35 -3.51
CA PRO A 49 -0.14 0.30 -2.55
C PRO A 49 1.29 -0.23 -2.73
N PHE A 50 2.27 0.60 -2.39
CA PHE A 50 3.70 0.31 -2.32
C PHE A 50 4.41 0.26 -3.66
N ASN A 51 5.71 0.56 -3.63
CA ASN A 51 6.55 0.56 -4.82
C ASN A 51 6.92 -0.84 -5.31
N SER A 52 7.60 -0.88 -6.46
CA SER A 52 8.02 -2.11 -7.12
C SER A 52 8.97 -2.98 -6.28
N ASP A 53 9.68 -2.44 -5.29
CA ASP A 53 10.59 -3.18 -4.39
C ASP A 53 9.90 -3.79 -3.17
N SER A 54 8.66 -3.40 -2.92
CA SER A 54 7.83 -3.96 -1.84
C SER A 54 7.64 -5.47 -1.99
N PRO A 55 7.74 -6.27 -0.90
CA PRO A 55 7.35 -7.68 -0.94
C PRO A 55 5.88 -7.88 -1.32
N TRP A 56 5.06 -6.84 -1.15
CA TRP A 56 3.64 -6.85 -1.52
C TRP A 56 3.40 -6.73 -3.03
N THR A 57 4.43 -6.46 -3.83
CA THR A 57 4.32 -6.36 -5.30
C THR A 57 5.06 -7.48 -6.03
N LYS A 58 5.80 -8.33 -5.31
CA LYS A 58 6.63 -9.40 -5.90
C LYS A 58 5.86 -10.71 -6.07
N LYS A 59 5.97 -11.31 -7.26
CA LYS A 59 5.64 -12.72 -7.48
C LYS A 59 6.65 -13.64 -6.80
N ILE A 60 6.21 -14.80 -6.36
CA ILE A 60 7.06 -15.87 -5.88
C ILE A 60 7.88 -16.42 -7.07
N PRO A 61 9.22 -16.45 -6.97
CA PRO A 61 10.06 -17.00 -8.03
C PRO A 61 9.71 -18.47 -8.32
N SER A 62 9.78 -18.87 -9.60
CA SER A 62 9.46 -20.25 -10.01
C SER A 62 10.39 -21.30 -9.39
N ASP A 63 11.59 -20.89 -8.97
CA ASP A 63 12.60 -21.70 -8.29
C ASP A 63 12.62 -21.51 -6.77
N ALA A 64 11.61 -20.84 -6.21
CA ALA A 64 11.50 -20.61 -4.77
C ALA A 64 11.49 -21.95 -4.02
N GLN A 65 12.37 -22.03 -3.03
CA GLN A 65 12.56 -23.23 -2.22
C GLN A 65 11.46 -23.34 -1.16
N THR A 66 11.18 -24.57 -0.76
CA THR A 66 10.29 -24.86 0.37
C THR A 66 11.04 -24.58 1.67
N HIS A 67 10.35 -24.00 2.66
CA HIS A 67 10.92 -23.71 3.98
C HIS A 67 11.39 -25.02 4.67
N PRO A 68 12.55 -25.04 5.35
CA PRO A 68 13.06 -26.24 6.02
C PRO A 68 12.07 -26.86 7.02
N ASP A 69 11.40 -26.01 7.80
CA ASP A 69 10.36 -26.41 8.76
C ASP A 69 8.95 -26.56 8.16
N ASN A 70 8.83 -26.73 6.83
CA ASN A 70 7.54 -26.80 6.16
C ASN A 70 6.60 -27.86 6.74
N GLU A 71 7.07 -29.08 7.00
CA GLU A 71 6.21 -30.17 7.51
C GLU A 71 5.52 -29.79 8.82
N LYS A 72 6.24 -29.08 9.69
CA LYS A 72 5.81 -28.61 10.99
C LYS A 72 4.78 -27.50 10.88
N TYR A 73 5.07 -26.45 10.10
CA TYR A 73 4.09 -25.39 9.86
C TYR A 73 2.85 -25.89 9.13
N MET A 74 3.01 -26.75 8.13
CA MET A 74 1.91 -27.34 7.38
C MET A 74 1.04 -28.28 8.23
N SER A 75 1.63 -28.99 9.20
CA SER A 75 0.87 -29.78 10.18
C SER A 75 -0.08 -28.89 10.99
N THR A 76 0.42 -27.76 11.51
CA THR A 76 -0.42 -26.82 12.29
C THR A 76 -1.47 -26.12 11.43
N PHE A 77 -1.13 -25.76 10.19
CA PHE A 77 -2.03 -25.15 9.22
C PHE A 77 -3.21 -26.07 8.88
N GLN A 78 -2.93 -27.35 8.62
CA GLN A 78 -3.94 -28.37 8.33
C GLN A 78 -4.75 -28.75 9.57
N ALA A 79 -4.14 -28.76 10.75
CA ALA A 79 -4.84 -29.01 12.00
C ALA A 79 -5.82 -27.88 12.37
N ALA A 80 -5.54 -26.63 11.97
CA ALA A 80 -6.43 -25.49 12.17
C ALA A 80 -7.71 -25.61 11.34
N SER A 81 -7.60 -26.03 10.07
CA SER A 81 -8.74 -26.41 9.23
C SER A 81 -8.29 -27.19 7.99
N GLY A 82 -9.15 -28.06 7.47
CA GLY A 82 -8.88 -28.78 6.21
C GLY A 82 -8.94 -27.90 4.96
N ASN A 83 -9.54 -26.71 5.05
CA ASN A 83 -9.72 -25.78 3.94
C ASN A 83 -9.54 -24.33 4.41
N ILE A 84 -9.11 -23.47 3.51
CA ILE A 84 -9.08 -22.02 3.76
C ILE A 84 -10.49 -21.42 3.71
N ARG A 85 -10.65 -20.20 4.24
CA ARG A 85 -11.91 -19.45 4.16
C ARG A 85 -11.65 -17.95 4.09
N PHE A 86 -12.71 -17.17 3.98
CA PHE A 86 -12.63 -15.75 4.30
C PHE A 86 -12.86 -15.49 5.79
N THR A 87 -12.23 -14.42 6.25
CA THR A 87 -12.56 -13.74 7.48
C THR A 87 -13.94 -13.09 7.37
N GLN A 88 -14.78 -13.25 8.39
CA GLN A 88 -16.18 -12.80 8.39
C GLN A 88 -16.44 -11.58 9.29
N VAL A 89 -15.47 -11.19 10.12
CA VAL A 89 -15.49 -10.10 11.11
C VAL A 89 -14.07 -9.51 11.18
N TYR A 90 -13.84 -8.31 11.73
CA TYR A 90 -12.51 -7.67 11.75
C TYR A 90 -11.98 -7.22 10.37
N ASN A 91 -12.83 -7.25 9.35
CA ASN A 91 -12.48 -6.76 8.03
C ASN A 91 -12.54 -5.21 8.05
N PRO A 92 -11.49 -4.50 7.64
CA PRO A 92 -11.50 -3.04 7.64
C PRO A 92 -12.27 -2.48 6.43
N PRO A 93 -13.02 -1.38 6.59
CA PRO A 93 -13.46 -0.58 5.46
C PRO A 93 -12.30 0.23 4.89
N ILE A 94 -12.39 0.55 3.61
CA ILE A 94 -11.55 1.56 2.96
C ILE A 94 -12.38 2.81 2.75
N TRP A 95 -11.81 3.95 3.14
CA TRP A 95 -12.28 5.28 2.77
C TRP A 95 -11.26 5.92 1.84
N VAL A 96 -11.71 6.40 0.70
CA VAL A 96 -10.87 7.10 -0.27
C VAL A 96 -11.22 8.57 -0.20
N VAL A 97 -10.21 9.40 -0.01
CA VAL A 97 -10.35 10.83 0.27
C VAL A 97 -9.47 11.66 -0.66
N ASN A 98 -9.82 12.94 -0.77
CA ASN A 98 -8.87 13.98 -1.17
C ASN A 98 -8.53 14.80 0.07
N TYR A 99 -7.37 14.56 0.67
CA TYR A 99 -6.93 15.17 1.93
C TYR A 99 -7.00 16.70 1.91
N ASN A 100 -6.71 17.32 0.76
CA ASN A 100 -6.70 18.78 0.61
C ASN A 100 -8.09 19.42 0.79
N ASN A 101 -9.16 18.62 0.76
CA ASN A 101 -10.54 19.08 0.91
C ASN A 101 -11.09 18.89 2.34
N PHE A 102 -10.32 18.35 3.28
CA PHE A 102 -10.80 18.11 4.66
C PHE A 102 -10.48 19.24 5.63
N ASP A 103 -11.46 19.56 6.47
CA ASP A 103 -11.21 20.15 7.79
C ASP A 103 -10.61 19.05 8.69
N LEU A 104 -9.29 19.06 8.83
CA LEU A 104 -8.56 17.99 9.49
C LEU A 104 -8.81 17.94 10.99
N LEU A 105 -9.09 16.73 11.49
CA LEU A 105 -9.19 16.48 12.91
C LEU A 105 -7.79 16.41 13.53
N ARG A 106 -7.42 17.41 14.34
CA ARG A 106 -6.09 17.50 14.97
C ARG A 106 -6.09 17.17 16.46
N ASP A 107 -7.24 17.21 17.11
CA ASP A 107 -7.38 16.94 18.55
C ASP A 107 -7.85 15.49 18.80
N PHE A 108 -7.03 14.51 18.43
CA PHE A 108 -7.31 13.11 18.71
C PHE A 108 -6.19 12.40 19.47
N ILE A 109 -6.60 11.39 20.23
CA ILE A 109 -5.81 10.64 21.19
C ILE A 109 -5.62 9.23 20.65
N ALA A 110 -4.36 8.81 20.52
CA ALA A 110 -3.99 7.43 20.25
C ALA A 110 -3.25 6.85 21.47
N ASP A 111 -3.63 5.65 21.93
CA ASP A 111 -2.88 4.96 23.00
C ASP A 111 -1.44 4.64 22.53
N TYR A 112 -1.32 4.25 21.27
CA TYR A 112 -0.09 3.89 20.58
C TYR A 112 -0.03 4.61 19.22
N PRO A 113 0.39 5.89 19.18
CA PRO A 113 0.70 6.58 17.94
C PRO A 113 2.03 6.03 17.42
N PHE A 114 1.97 5.27 16.34
CA PHE A 114 3.13 4.72 15.64
C PHE A 114 3.60 5.65 14.51
N ASP A 115 3.22 6.93 14.60
CA ASP A 115 3.49 7.95 13.60
C ASP A 115 4.90 8.54 13.80
N ARG A 116 5.55 8.86 12.69
CA ARG A 116 6.83 9.58 12.63
C ARG A 116 6.74 10.93 11.95
N TRP A 117 5.57 11.26 11.45
CA TRP A 117 5.21 12.56 10.92
C TRP A 117 4.79 13.51 12.05
N ASP A 118 4.65 12.98 13.27
CA ASP A 118 4.47 13.76 14.49
C ASP A 118 5.82 14.12 15.15
N PRO A 119 6.18 15.42 15.23
CA PRO A 119 7.37 15.89 15.92
C PRO A 119 7.23 15.92 17.45
N ILE A 120 6.10 15.52 18.03
CA ILE A 120 5.87 15.57 19.47
C ILE A 120 6.78 14.58 20.20
N ASP A 121 7.54 15.12 21.15
CA ASP A 121 8.25 14.33 22.15
C ASP A 121 7.22 13.54 22.97
N ILE A 122 7.14 12.22 22.70
CA ILE A 122 6.26 11.27 23.40
C ILE A 122 6.46 11.25 24.92
N THR A 123 7.53 11.88 25.43
CA THR A 123 7.75 12.06 26.88
C THR A 123 6.96 13.24 27.47
N VAL A 124 6.43 14.13 26.64
CA VAL A 124 5.73 15.37 27.04
C VAL A 124 4.23 15.31 26.75
N ASN A 125 3.80 14.70 25.64
CA ASN A 125 2.38 14.53 25.33
C ASN A 125 2.12 13.18 24.60
N PRO A 126 2.05 12.06 25.35
CA PRO A 126 2.22 10.71 24.81
C PRO A 126 1.10 10.20 23.87
N HIS A 127 0.04 10.98 23.65
CA HIS A 127 -1.15 10.49 22.96
C HIS A 127 -1.71 11.42 21.87
N THR A 128 -1.25 12.66 21.76
CA THR A 128 -1.80 13.60 20.76
C THR A 128 -1.15 13.39 19.40
N VAL A 129 -1.95 13.38 18.33
CA VAL A 129 -1.47 13.27 16.94
C VAL A 129 -1.71 14.57 16.17
N ASP A 130 -0.64 15.24 15.71
CA ASP A 130 -0.75 16.58 15.10
C ASP A 130 -0.84 16.58 13.55
N ILE A 131 -0.68 15.42 12.89
CA ILE A 131 -0.68 15.30 11.42
C ILE A 131 -2.06 15.63 10.79
N GLY A 132 -3.12 15.63 11.60
CA GLY A 132 -4.49 15.84 11.15
C GLY A 132 -5.06 14.61 10.46
N LEU A 133 -6.18 14.11 10.97
CA LEU A 133 -6.88 12.95 10.42
C LEU A 133 -7.99 13.43 9.44
N PRO A 134 -7.98 13.01 8.16
CA PRO A 134 -9.03 13.33 7.18
C PRO A 134 -10.26 12.44 7.41
N CYS A 135 -10.95 12.64 8.53
CA CYS A 135 -12.06 11.82 8.99
C CYS A 135 -13.28 12.67 9.34
N VAL A 136 -14.48 12.19 8.98
CA VAL A 136 -15.76 12.85 9.25
C VAL A 136 -16.80 11.84 9.75
N GLU A 137 -17.84 12.31 10.45
CA GLU A 137 -18.84 11.49 11.16
C GLU A 137 -19.57 10.45 10.28
N SER A 138 -19.63 10.66 8.96
CA SER A 138 -20.22 9.69 8.04
C SER A 138 -19.32 8.49 7.73
N MET A 139 -18.04 8.54 8.10
CA MET A 139 -17.15 7.39 7.98
C MET A 139 -17.46 6.38 9.10
N TYR A 140 -17.07 5.13 8.90
CA TYR A 140 -17.15 4.10 9.95
C TYR A 140 -15.91 3.21 9.90
N GLY A 141 -15.51 2.72 11.06
CA GLY A 141 -14.58 1.61 11.20
C GLY A 141 -15.32 0.27 11.17
N GLU A 142 -14.58 -0.83 11.21
CA GLU A 142 -15.20 -2.14 11.31
C GLU A 142 -15.99 -2.31 12.64
N PRO A 143 -17.09 -3.07 12.65
CA PRO A 143 -18.11 -2.97 13.70
C PRO A 143 -17.82 -3.77 14.98
N THR A 144 -16.62 -4.35 15.12
CA THR A 144 -16.25 -5.09 16.33
C THR A 144 -15.42 -4.23 17.28
N GLU A 145 -14.91 -4.83 18.35
CA GLU A 145 -14.07 -4.13 19.33
C GLU A 145 -12.72 -3.66 18.78
N ASP A 146 -12.29 -4.20 17.63
CA ASP A 146 -11.01 -3.86 17.02
C ASP A 146 -11.08 -2.63 16.11
N GLY A 147 -12.27 -2.17 15.72
CA GLY A 147 -12.53 -0.85 15.14
C GLY A 147 -11.54 -0.43 14.06
N HIS A 148 -11.02 -1.38 13.26
CA HIS A 148 -10.07 -1.10 12.20
C HIS A 148 -10.67 -0.17 11.16
N MET A 149 -9.90 0.81 10.73
CA MET A 149 -10.28 1.73 9.66
C MET A 149 -9.06 2.08 8.82
N ILE A 150 -9.26 2.15 7.51
CA ILE A 150 -8.26 2.55 6.52
C ILE A 150 -8.81 3.78 5.80
N ILE A 151 -8.10 4.91 5.85
CA ILE A 151 -8.35 6.08 5.00
C ILE A 151 -7.16 6.23 4.06
N ILE A 152 -7.41 6.34 2.76
CA ILE A 152 -6.37 6.45 1.73
C ILE A 152 -6.58 7.74 0.94
N ASP A 153 -5.52 8.52 0.83
CA ASP A 153 -5.39 9.51 -0.23
C ASP A 153 -4.49 8.93 -1.33
N PRO A 154 -5.06 8.57 -2.50
CA PRO A 154 -4.30 7.96 -3.58
C PRO A 154 -3.40 8.97 -4.30
N PHE A 155 -3.67 10.28 -4.21
CA PHE A 155 -2.89 11.34 -4.85
C PHE A 155 -1.65 11.69 -4.02
N MET A 156 -1.82 11.73 -2.69
CA MET A 156 -0.69 11.89 -1.78
C MET A 156 0.09 10.61 -1.57
N GLN A 157 -0.45 9.46 -2.00
CA GLN A 157 0.08 8.13 -1.72
C GLN A 157 0.26 7.89 -0.22
N VAL A 158 -0.76 8.22 0.57
CA VAL A 158 -0.74 8.08 2.04
C VAL A 158 -1.95 7.28 2.51
N SER A 159 -1.74 6.45 3.53
CA SER A 159 -2.81 5.75 4.25
C SER A 159 -2.77 6.08 5.74
N TRP A 160 -3.90 6.49 6.30
CA TRP A 160 -4.14 6.58 7.73
C TRP A 160 -4.85 5.31 8.18
N GLU A 161 -4.22 4.57 9.07
CA GLU A 161 -4.71 3.30 9.56
C GLU A 161 -4.77 3.29 11.06
N MET A 162 -5.85 2.72 11.59
CA MET A 162 -6.11 2.73 13.03
C MET A 162 -6.79 1.45 13.49
N SER A 163 -6.74 1.21 14.79
CA SER A 163 -7.55 0.20 15.49
C SER A 163 -8.27 0.82 16.67
N LYS A 164 -9.37 0.18 17.07
CA LYS A 164 -10.30 0.56 18.13
C LYS A 164 -10.81 1.98 17.97
N PHE A 165 -11.06 2.39 16.73
CA PHE A 165 -11.66 3.68 16.44
C PHE A 165 -13.13 3.64 16.86
N ASP A 166 -13.52 4.45 17.84
CA ASP A 166 -14.81 4.33 18.53
C ASP A 166 -15.66 5.59 18.38
N TRP A 167 -16.43 5.70 17.26
CA TRP A 167 -17.37 6.80 16.94
C TRP A 167 -18.32 7.18 18.09
N ASP A 168 -18.74 6.23 18.92
CA ASP A 168 -19.69 6.50 19.99
C ASP A 168 -19.04 7.28 21.15
N ARG A 169 -17.73 7.13 21.39
CA ARG A 169 -16.97 8.02 22.30
C ARG A 169 -16.72 9.41 21.70
N HIS A 170 -16.79 9.59 20.38
CA HIS A 170 -16.67 10.92 19.74
C HIS A 170 -17.86 11.82 20.08
N LYS A 171 -19.05 11.25 20.31
CA LYS A 171 -20.24 12.03 20.73
C LYS A 171 -20.04 12.73 22.08
N SER A 172 -19.04 12.33 22.87
CA SER A 172 -18.62 13.02 24.10
C SER A 172 -17.50 14.06 23.92
N GLY A 173 -16.95 14.22 22.72
CA GLY A 173 -15.90 15.21 22.40
C GLY A 173 -14.46 14.68 22.46
N ASP A 174 -14.25 13.40 22.80
CA ASP A 174 -12.93 12.76 22.84
C ASP A 174 -12.77 11.83 21.61
N TYR A 175 -11.82 12.15 20.72
CA TYR A 175 -11.50 11.33 19.55
C TYR A 175 -10.43 10.31 19.93
N LEU A 176 -10.76 9.02 19.95
CA LEU A 176 -9.92 7.97 20.55
C LEU A 176 -9.70 6.79 19.60
N CYS A 177 -8.46 6.34 19.50
CA CYS A 177 -8.10 5.05 18.90
C CYS A 177 -7.00 4.38 19.74
N SER A 178 -6.85 3.07 19.59
CA SER A 178 -5.76 2.37 20.29
C SER A 178 -4.47 2.49 19.51
N THR A 179 -4.46 2.10 18.24
CA THR A 179 -3.29 2.24 17.37
C THR A 179 -3.57 3.25 16.28
N PHE A 180 -2.56 4.02 15.90
CA PHE A 180 -2.64 4.95 14.80
C PHE A 180 -1.33 4.96 14.00
N ASN A 181 -1.44 4.84 12.68
CA ASN A 181 -0.34 4.79 11.74
C ASN A 181 -0.62 5.65 10.51
N VAL A 182 0.40 6.35 10.04
CA VAL A 182 0.43 6.93 8.71
C VAL A 182 1.47 6.17 7.88
N TRP A 183 1.02 5.57 6.78
CA TRP A 183 1.84 4.81 5.86
C TRP A 183 2.08 5.59 4.58
N ASP A 184 3.34 5.66 4.19
CA ASP A 184 3.77 6.06 2.86
C ASP A 184 3.53 4.89 1.89
N LEU A 185 2.54 5.05 1.02
CA LEU A 185 2.16 4.08 -0.01
C LEU A 185 3.09 4.12 -1.22
N SER A 186 4.04 5.05 -1.30
CA SER A 186 5.17 4.99 -2.24
C SER A 186 6.34 4.15 -1.71
N GLY A 187 6.28 3.76 -0.43
CA GLY A 187 7.32 2.99 0.25
C GLY A 187 7.22 1.47 0.04
N ILE A 188 7.97 0.72 0.84
CA ILE A 188 8.08 -0.75 0.78
C ILE A 188 6.96 -1.49 1.52
N GLY A 189 6.08 -0.80 2.24
CA GLY A 189 4.91 -1.41 2.89
C GLY A 189 5.21 -2.36 4.05
N TYR A 190 6.34 -2.22 4.75
CA TYR A 190 6.54 -2.84 6.06
C TYR A 190 7.50 -2.01 6.93
N GLY A 191 7.35 -2.11 8.26
CA GLY A 191 8.16 -1.36 9.21
C GLY A 191 9.51 -2.03 9.51
N ASP A 192 10.45 -1.25 10.04
CA ASP A 192 11.70 -1.80 10.57
C ASP A 192 11.44 -2.35 12.00
N ASN A 193 12.00 -3.52 12.29
CA ASN A 193 11.83 -4.25 13.55
C ASN A 193 12.65 -3.63 14.69
N ASP A 194 13.64 -2.79 14.38
CA ASP A 194 14.50 -2.11 15.35
C ASP A 194 13.94 -0.74 15.76
N GLU A 195 12.74 -0.37 15.28
CA GLU A 195 12.13 0.93 15.49
C GLU A 195 11.54 1.15 16.90
N GLY A 196 11.56 0.14 17.78
CA GLY A 196 11.07 0.27 19.15
C GLY A 196 10.98 -1.05 19.92
N TRP A 197 10.40 -0.98 21.12
CA TRP A 197 9.97 -2.16 21.89
C TRP A 197 8.80 -2.87 21.18
N ARG A 198 8.39 -4.06 21.61
CA ARG A 198 7.33 -4.87 20.97
C ARG A 198 6.04 -4.10 20.62
N ASN A 199 5.65 -3.08 21.38
CA ASN A 199 4.51 -2.20 21.07
C ASN A 199 4.90 -0.80 20.56
N GLY A 200 6.14 -0.61 20.12
CA GLY A 200 6.65 0.54 19.36
C GLY A 200 6.87 0.23 17.87
N CYS A 201 6.80 -1.03 17.46
CA CYS A 201 6.84 -1.43 16.05
C CYS A 201 5.55 -1.03 15.31
N ARG A 202 5.69 -0.55 14.06
CA ARG A 202 4.60 -0.02 13.22
C ARG A 202 3.44 -0.99 12.99
N GLY A 203 2.26 -0.44 12.67
CA GLY A 203 1.10 -1.15 12.13
C GLY A 203 -0.02 -1.41 13.14
N GLY A 204 -1.27 -1.19 12.70
CA GLY A 204 -2.46 -1.52 13.48
C GLY A 204 -2.76 -3.02 13.56
N ARG A 205 -2.07 -3.83 12.76
CA ARG A 205 -2.17 -5.30 12.68
C ARG A 205 -1.22 -5.98 13.69
N GLY A 206 -1.56 -7.17 14.20
CA GLY A 206 -0.72 -7.96 15.13
C GLY A 206 0.72 -8.18 14.64
N SER A 207 0.86 -8.42 13.33
CA SER A 207 2.12 -8.57 12.60
C SER A 207 2.91 -7.29 12.34
N GLY A 208 2.28 -6.13 12.53
CA GLY A 208 2.82 -4.82 12.19
C GLY A 208 2.77 -4.43 10.71
N TYR A 209 2.04 -5.19 9.88
CA TYR A 209 1.79 -4.77 8.49
C TYR A 209 0.96 -3.48 8.46
N PRO A 210 1.07 -2.71 7.37
CA PRO A 210 -0.04 -1.89 6.94
C PRO A 210 -1.29 -2.76 6.80
N VAL A 211 -2.41 -2.31 7.33
CA VAL A 211 -3.70 -3.00 7.27
C VAL A 211 -4.15 -3.16 5.82
N ILE A 212 -3.88 -2.17 4.95
CA ILE A 212 -4.13 -2.26 3.50
C ILE A 212 -3.30 -3.36 2.81
N ALA A 213 -2.17 -3.77 3.40
CA ALA A 213 -1.29 -4.76 2.80
C ALA A 213 -1.90 -6.17 2.85
N GLY A 214 -2.07 -6.75 1.66
CA GLY A 214 -2.68 -8.07 1.48
C GLY A 214 -4.18 -8.15 1.75
N LEU A 215 -4.88 -7.01 1.77
CA LEU A 215 -6.34 -6.98 1.85
C LEU A 215 -6.96 -7.29 0.47
N LEU A 216 -7.80 -8.31 0.38
CA LEU A 216 -8.52 -8.61 -0.86
C LEU A 216 -9.61 -7.55 -1.12
N ARG A 217 -9.62 -6.97 -2.33
CA ARG A 217 -10.62 -5.98 -2.75
C ARG A 217 -11.55 -6.53 -3.85
N PRO A 218 -12.84 -6.14 -3.88
CA PRO A 218 -13.77 -6.65 -4.88
C PRO A 218 -13.39 -6.23 -6.31
N GLU A 219 -12.79 -5.06 -6.49
CA GLU A 219 -12.41 -4.53 -7.80
C GLU A 219 -11.34 -5.38 -8.48
N GLU A 220 -10.52 -6.11 -7.71
CA GLU A 220 -9.50 -7.03 -8.23
C GLU A 220 -10.15 -8.30 -8.80
N LEU A 221 -11.22 -8.78 -8.17
CA LEU A 221 -12.01 -9.89 -8.70
C LEU A 221 -12.83 -9.47 -9.92
N GLU A 222 -13.37 -8.25 -9.93
CA GLU A 222 -14.07 -7.68 -11.09
C GLU A 222 -13.12 -7.52 -12.29
N MET A 223 -11.85 -7.17 -12.05
CA MET A 223 -10.78 -7.16 -13.05
C MET A 223 -10.34 -8.57 -13.47
N GLY A 224 -10.57 -9.58 -12.62
CA GLY A 224 -10.20 -10.97 -12.87
C GLY A 224 -8.74 -11.31 -12.55
N GLU A 225 -8.05 -10.45 -11.80
CA GLU A 225 -6.65 -10.65 -11.43
C GLU A 225 -6.32 -9.92 -10.11
N ILE A 226 -5.64 -10.62 -9.20
CA ILE A 226 -5.06 -10.05 -7.98
C ILE A 226 -3.55 -10.09 -8.13
N ARG A 227 -2.88 -8.95 -7.92
CA ARG A 227 -1.44 -8.79 -8.18
C ARG A 227 -0.64 -8.45 -6.92
N HIS A 228 -0.94 -9.12 -5.82
CA HIS A 228 -0.21 -8.97 -4.57
C HIS A 228 -0.44 -10.20 -3.67
N PRO A 229 0.45 -10.48 -2.70
CA PRO A 229 0.21 -11.50 -1.69
C PRO A 229 -1.00 -11.12 -0.83
N LEU A 230 -1.80 -12.11 -0.42
CA LEU A 230 -2.91 -11.87 0.51
C LEU A 230 -2.45 -11.98 1.96
N THR A 231 -3.20 -11.42 2.90
CA THR A 231 -2.97 -11.60 4.34
C THR A 231 -3.99 -12.58 4.90
N PHE A 232 -3.54 -13.53 5.70
CA PHE A 232 -4.41 -14.50 6.36
C PHE A 232 -4.10 -14.69 7.84
N SER A 233 -5.03 -15.34 8.54
CA SER A 233 -4.93 -15.60 9.99
C SER A 233 -4.77 -17.08 10.35
N LEU A 234 -4.26 -17.36 11.56
CA LEU A 234 -4.18 -18.69 12.17
C LEU A 234 -4.40 -18.62 13.69
N PRO A 235 -4.86 -19.72 14.33
CA PRO A 235 -5.11 -19.71 15.78
C PRO A 235 -3.83 -19.66 16.61
N ASN A 236 -2.81 -20.33 16.10
CA ASN A 236 -1.55 -20.60 16.77
C ASN A 236 -0.45 -19.72 16.19
N LEU A 237 0.31 -19.07 17.07
CA LEU A 237 1.37 -18.15 16.73
C LEU A 237 2.55 -18.38 17.67
N GLN A 238 3.71 -18.67 17.10
CA GLN A 238 4.96 -18.75 17.86
C GLN A 238 5.38 -17.35 18.33
N GLY A 239 5.92 -17.27 19.55
CA GLY A 239 6.54 -16.08 20.11
C GLY A 239 7.74 -16.44 20.99
N HIS A 240 8.45 -15.43 21.50
CA HIS A 240 9.60 -15.61 22.38
C HIS A 240 9.28 -15.21 23.83
N ALA A 241 9.80 -15.95 24.81
CA ALA A 241 9.42 -15.82 26.22
C ALA A 241 9.87 -14.49 26.86
N ASP A 242 10.91 -13.87 26.30
CA ASP A 242 11.43 -12.57 26.74
C ASP A 242 10.75 -11.37 26.04
N GLY A 243 9.82 -11.62 25.12
CA GLY A 243 9.11 -10.58 24.36
C GLY A 243 9.85 -10.01 23.15
N ALA A 244 11.00 -10.56 22.75
CA ALA A 244 11.67 -10.20 21.50
C ALA A 244 10.77 -10.47 20.27
N PRO A 245 10.82 -9.62 19.22
CA PRO A 245 10.05 -9.84 18.01
C PRO A 245 10.56 -11.10 17.30
N PHE A 246 9.70 -12.14 17.28
CA PHE A 246 9.95 -13.39 16.57
C PHE A 246 9.07 -13.45 15.34
N VAL A 247 9.61 -12.96 14.22
CA VAL A 247 8.88 -12.69 12.99
C VAL A 247 9.74 -12.98 11.77
N SER A 248 9.09 -13.24 10.64
CA SER A 248 9.70 -13.23 9.31
C SER A 248 9.27 -11.97 8.57
N PRO A 249 10.14 -11.24 7.87
CA PRO A 249 9.71 -10.14 7.00
C PRO A 249 8.65 -10.60 5.99
N PRO A 250 7.62 -9.79 5.69
CA PRO A 250 7.48 -8.37 6.03
C PRO A 250 6.98 -8.08 7.45
N ALA A 251 6.85 -9.07 8.34
CA ALA A 251 6.37 -8.79 9.69
C ALA A 251 7.48 -8.10 10.49
N CYS A 252 7.10 -7.04 11.20
CA CYS A 252 8.01 -6.26 12.03
C CYS A 252 7.59 -6.30 13.51
N ARG A 253 6.47 -6.95 13.82
CA ARG A 253 5.92 -7.10 15.17
C ARG A 253 5.30 -8.47 15.34
N SER A 254 5.33 -8.99 16.57
CA SER A 254 4.50 -10.11 16.96
C SER A 254 3.87 -9.85 18.31
N ASP A 255 2.57 -10.09 18.41
CA ASP A 255 1.85 -10.17 19.66
C ASP A 255 1.74 -11.62 20.19
N GLY A 256 2.48 -12.56 19.60
CA GLY A 256 2.60 -13.94 20.04
C GLY A 256 3.38 -14.12 21.34
N SER A 257 2.98 -15.10 22.15
CA SER A 257 3.68 -15.46 23.40
C SER A 257 3.92 -16.97 23.54
N ASP A 258 3.41 -17.77 22.60
CA ASP A 258 3.49 -19.23 22.68
C ASP A 258 4.90 -19.72 22.33
N GLN A 259 5.51 -20.49 23.22
CA GLN A 259 6.86 -21.03 23.05
C GLN A 259 6.90 -22.32 22.23
N ASN A 260 5.75 -22.81 21.77
CA ASN A 260 5.71 -23.97 20.89
C ASN A 260 6.33 -23.61 19.54
N THR A 261 7.55 -24.08 19.35
CA THR A 261 8.29 -23.81 18.13
C THR A 261 7.60 -24.34 16.90
N ASP A 262 6.67 -25.30 17.03
CA ASP A 262 5.92 -25.90 15.91
C ASP A 262 4.96 -24.94 15.24
N TYR A 263 4.58 -23.88 15.94
CA TYR A 263 3.65 -22.89 15.43
C TYR A 263 4.31 -21.97 14.40
N PRO A 264 3.57 -21.54 13.36
CA PRO A 264 4.07 -20.53 12.44
C PRO A 264 4.31 -19.21 13.18
N MET A 265 5.30 -18.44 12.70
CA MET A 265 5.49 -17.04 13.08
C MET A 265 4.87 -16.11 12.04
N TYR A 266 4.52 -14.89 12.44
CA TYR A 266 4.05 -13.90 11.47
C TYR A 266 5.08 -13.65 10.36
N GLY A 267 4.55 -13.39 9.16
CA GLY A 267 5.29 -13.10 7.93
C GLY A 267 5.89 -14.31 7.23
N LEU A 268 5.58 -15.53 7.69
CA LEU A 268 5.74 -16.70 6.84
C LEU A 268 4.79 -16.62 5.63
N LEU A 269 5.34 -16.93 4.45
CA LEU A 269 4.64 -16.92 3.18
C LEU A 269 4.15 -18.32 2.81
N PHE A 270 2.84 -18.48 2.69
CA PHE A 270 2.20 -19.73 2.27
C PHE A 270 1.82 -19.63 0.80
N GLN A 271 2.16 -20.64 0.01
CA GLN A 271 1.91 -20.70 -1.43
C GLN A 271 1.06 -21.92 -1.75
N LEU A 272 -0.01 -21.73 -2.53
CA LEU A 272 -0.76 -22.83 -3.12
C LEU A 272 0.11 -23.50 -4.19
N ASP A 273 0.13 -24.83 -4.25
CA ASP A 273 1.00 -25.58 -5.18
C ASP A 273 0.90 -25.02 -6.62
N PRO A 274 2.00 -24.46 -7.17
CA PRO A 274 2.00 -23.81 -8.48
C PRO A 274 1.85 -24.81 -9.64
N SER A 275 1.92 -26.12 -9.37
CA SER A 275 1.70 -27.16 -10.38
C SER A 275 0.22 -27.48 -10.62
N LEU A 276 -0.68 -27.06 -9.72
CA LEU A 276 -2.11 -27.29 -9.86
C LEU A 276 -2.67 -26.52 -11.06
N GLY A 277 -3.50 -27.20 -11.85
CA GLY A 277 -4.12 -26.66 -13.05
C GLY A 277 -5.62 -26.40 -12.90
N ASN A 278 -6.23 -25.98 -14.01
CA ASN A 278 -7.68 -25.76 -14.07
C ASN A 278 -8.48 -27.03 -13.74
N ASP A 279 -8.00 -28.21 -14.16
CA ASP A 279 -8.68 -29.49 -13.89
C ASP A 279 -8.75 -29.79 -12.38
N ASP A 280 -7.70 -29.46 -11.62
CA ASP A 280 -7.68 -29.60 -10.17
C ASP A 280 -8.71 -28.66 -9.52
N PHE A 281 -8.74 -27.39 -9.95
CA PHE A 281 -9.71 -26.41 -9.47
C PHE A 281 -11.15 -26.76 -9.82
N GLU A 282 -11.38 -27.35 -10.99
CA GLU A 282 -12.69 -27.87 -11.39
C GLU A 282 -13.08 -29.10 -10.57
N SER A 283 -12.13 -29.98 -10.26
CA SER A 283 -12.36 -31.14 -9.39
C SER A 283 -12.76 -30.74 -7.97
N TRP A 284 -12.20 -29.64 -7.46
CA TRP A 284 -12.61 -29.06 -6.18
C TRP A 284 -13.95 -28.34 -6.29
N GLY A 285 -14.38 -27.99 -7.50
CA GLY A 285 -15.63 -27.27 -7.76
C GLY A 285 -15.52 -25.78 -7.45
N LEU A 286 -14.37 -25.15 -7.72
CA LEU A 286 -14.18 -23.72 -7.55
C LEU A 286 -14.97 -22.94 -8.61
N ASP A 287 -15.68 -21.88 -8.19
CA ASP A 287 -16.21 -20.88 -9.11
C ASP A 287 -15.10 -20.03 -9.76
N ASN A 288 -15.44 -19.23 -10.77
CA ASN A 288 -14.47 -18.45 -11.53
C ASN A 288 -13.73 -17.40 -10.71
N ASN A 289 -14.39 -16.73 -9.77
CA ASN A 289 -13.76 -15.72 -8.90
C ASN A 289 -12.83 -16.40 -7.89
N THR A 290 -13.23 -17.56 -7.37
CA THR A 290 -12.35 -18.35 -6.50
C THR A 290 -11.14 -18.91 -7.24
N LYS A 291 -11.25 -19.21 -8.55
CA LYS A 291 -10.09 -19.55 -9.40
C LYS A 291 -9.12 -18.38 -9.56
N VAL A 292 -9.59 -17.13 -9.58
CA VAL A 292 -8.72 -15.93 -9.58
C VAL A 292 -7.91 -15.88 -8.28
N ILE A 293 -8.56 -16.12 -7.14
CA ILE A 293 -7.88 -16.17 -5.83
C ILE A 293 -6.89 -17.34 -5.78
N ALA A 294 -7.25 -18.53 -6.28
CA ALA A 294 -6.35 -19.67 -6.34
C ALA A 294 -5.07 -19.35 -7.13
N LYS A 295 -5.21 -18.69 -8.30
CA LYS A 295 -4.05 -18.22 -9.08
C LYS A 295 -3.21 -17.19 -8.33
N CYS A 296 -3.83 -16.25 -7.62
CA CYS A 296 -3.12 -15.32 -6.75
C CYS A 296 -2.29 -16.05 -5.68
N LEU A 297 -2.88 -17.07 -5.05
CA LEU A 297 -2.20 -17.88 -4.02
C LEU A 297 -1.06 -18.75 -4.60
N GLN A 298 -1.10 -19.07 -5.89
CA GLN A 298 0.01 -19.72 -6.58
C GLN A 298 1.13 -18.73 -6.92
N GLU A 299 0.78 -17.55 -7.46
CA GLU A 299 1.76 -16.60 -7.99
C GLU A 299 2.38 -15.68 -6.93
N TYR A 300 1.60 -15.25 -5.93
CA TYR A 300 2.02 -14.30 -4.90
C TYR A 300 1.95 -14.90 -3.49
N GLY A 301 1.10 -15.90 -3.28
CA GLY A 301 0.92 -16.54 -1.98
C GLY A 301 0.13 -15.68 -0.99
N MET A 302 0.25 -16.03 0.29
CA MET A 302 -0.37 -15.30 1.38
C MET A 302 0.53 -15.26 2.63
N TYR A 303 0.67 -14.08 3.24
CA TYR A 303 1.44 -13.87 4.45
C TYR A 303 0.58 -14.12 5.69
N PHE A 304 1.14 -14.87 6.65
CA PHE A 304 0.52 -15.01 7.95
C PHE A 304 0.65 -13.69 8.71
N GLY A 305 -0.47 -13.00 8.96
CA GLY A 305 -0.45 -11.63 9.48
C GLY A 305 -1.30 -11.38 10.71
N GLU A 306 -2.17 -12.31 11.07
CA GLU A 306 -3.12 -12.10 12.17
C GLU A 306 -3.47 -13.36 12.94
N ARG A 307 -3.80 -13.23 14.23
CA ARG A 307 -4.39 -14.35 14.94
C ARG A 307 -5.89 -14.44 14.65
N GLY A 308 -6.39 -15.67 14.49
CA GLY A 308 -7.79 -15.88 14.15
C GLY A 308 -8.24 -17.33 14.31
N GLY A 309 -9.52 -17.60 14.14
CA GLY A 309 -10.10 -18.93 14.38
C GLY A 309 -9.72 -20.02 13.36
N GLY A 310 -8.80 -19.76 12.43
CA GLY A 310 -8.41 -20.68 11.36
C GLY A 310 -7.78 -19.95 10.17
N PRO A 311 -7.38 -20.68 9.12
CA PRO A 311 -6.77 -20.12 7.90
C PRO A 311 -7.77 -19.27 7.12
N ALA A 312 -7.89 -18.00 7.52
CA ALA A 312 -8.89 -17.08 6.99
C ALA A 312 -8.23 -15.86 6.36
N ILE A 313 -8.52 -15.65 5.07
CA ILE A 313 -8.03 -14.51 4.27
C ILE A 313 -8.82 -13.25 4.62
N ALA A 314 -8.10 -12.15 4.83
CA ALA A 314 -8.69 -10.83 5.05
C ALA A 314 -9.25 -10.25 3.74
N GLN A 315 -10.39 -9.57 3.85
CA GLN A 315 -11.06 -8.91 2.73
C GLN A 315 -11.58 -7.54 3.16
N GLN A 316 -11.84 -6.66 2.20
CA GLN A 316 -12.44 -5.37 2.49
C GLN A 316 -13.86 -5.52 3.07
N LEU A 317 -14.19 -4.67 4.04
CA LEU A 317 -15.56 -4.47 4.52
C LEU A 317 -16.34 -3.56 3.56
N LEU A 318 -17.46 -4.06 3.04
CA LEU A 318 -18.26 -3.39 2.01
C LEU A 318 -19.55 -2.75 2.54
N ALA A 319 -19.83 -2.89 3.84
CA ALA A 319 -20.98 -2.31 4.51
C ALA A 319 -20.66 -2.05 5.99
N GLU A 320 -21.45 -1.20 6.66
CA GLU A 320 -21.30 -0.85 8.08
C GLU A 320 -21.30 -2.06 9.05
N THR A 321 -21.87 -3.18 8.62
CA THR A 321 -21.95 -4.40 9.44
C THR A 321 -21.25 -5.57 8.75
N SER A 322 -20.70 -6.49 9.54
CA SER A 322 -20.09 -7.72 9.04
C SER A 322 -21.05 -8.56 8.20
N ASP A 323 -22.30 -8.71 8.65
CA ASP A 323 -23.33 -9.45 7.91
C ASP A 323 -23.69 -8.76 6.60
N GLY A 324 -23.89 -7.43 6.62
CA GLY A 324 -24.14 -6.67 5.40
C GLY A 324 -22.97 -6.73 4.41
N SER A 325 -21.74 -6.78 4.92
CA SER A 325 -20.57 -6.96 4.06
C SER A 325 -20.55 -8.34 3.40
N ILE A 326 -20.91 -9.40 4.13
CA ILE A 326 -21.02 -10.75 3.56
C ILE A 326 -22.10 -10.78 2.47
N GLU A 327 -23.25 -10.16 2.72
CA GLU A 327 -24.33 -10.05 1.74
C GLU A 327 -23.86 -9.32 0.47
N GLU A 328 -23.11 -8.23 0.60
CA GLU A 328 -22.59 -7.48 -0.55
C GLU A 328 -21.54 -8.27 -1.34
N TRP A 329 -20.64 -8.99 -0.67
CA TRP A 329 -19.69 -9.90 -1.32
C TRP A 329 -20.39 -11.02 -2.08
N GLU A 330 -21.39 -11.68 -1.48
CA GLU A 330 -22.18 -12.73 -2.14
C GLU A 330 -23.05 -12.17 -3.28
N ARG A 331 -23.55 -10.93 -3.16
CA ARG A 331 -24.29 -10.25 -4.22
C ARG A 331 -23.41 -9.98 -5.44
N ARG A 332 -22.17 -9.55 -5.24
CA ARG A 332 -21.19 -9.30 -6.32
C ARG A 332 -20.61 -10.59 -6.90
N PHE A 333 -20.32 -11.57 -6.03
CA PHE A 333 -19.67 -12.82 -6.39
C PHE A 333 -20.43 -14.01 -5.77
N PRO A 334 -21.50 -14.49 -6.43
CA PRO A 334 -22.31 -15.57 -5.90
C PRO A 334 -21.52 -16.84 -5.58
N ASP A 335 -21.83 -17.46 -4.44
CA ASP A 335 -21.22 -18.69 -3.92
C ASP A 335 -19.74 -18.56 -3.50
N ILE A 336 -19.16 -17.36 -3.49
CA ILE A 336 -17.71 -17.19 -3.25
C ILE A 336 -17.28 -17.71 -1.87
N TYR A 337 -18.04 -17.48 -0.80
CA TYR A 337 -17.67 -17.97 0.53
C TYR A 337 -17.77 -19.49 0.63
N LYS A 338 -18.74 -20.08 -0.07
CA LYS A 338 -18.90 -21.54 -0.15
C LYS A 338 -17.78 -22.16 -0.98
N SER A 339 -17.35 -21.48 -2.04
CA SER A 339 -16.31 -21.95 -2.94
C SER A 339 -14.92 -21.84 -2.34
N MET A 340 -14.61 -20.76 -1.63
CA MET A 340 -13.34 -20.61 -0.89
C MET A 340 -13.06 -21.77 0.06
N LYS A 341 -14.11 -22.30 0.72
CA LYS A 341 -14.04 -23.46 1.63
C LYS A 341 -13.72 -24.79 0.94
N LYS A 342 -13.46 -24.79 -0.37
CA LYS A 342 -13.08 -25.99 -1.15
C LYS A 342 -11.59 -26.04 -1.49
N ILE A 343 -10.85 -24.95 -1.31
CA ILE A 343 -9.38 -24.96 -1.49
C ILE A 343 -8.77 -25.65 -0.26
N PRO A 344 -8.11 -26.82 -0.42
CA PRO A 344 -7.61 -27.60 0.70
C PRO A 344 -6.30 -27.03 1.24
N THR A 345 -6.17 -26.98 2.57
CA THR A 345 -4.93 -26.54 3.22
C THR A 345 -3.75 -27.47 2.95
N SER A 346 -4.01 -28.75 2.64
CA SER A 346 -2.99 -29.73 2.26
C SER A 346 -2.31 -29.45 0.92
N ALA A 347 -2.85 -28.55 0.10
CA ALA A 347 -2.26 -28.16 -1.19
C ALA A 347 -1.26 -27.00 -1.08
N PHE A 348 -0.94 -26.52 0.13
CA PHE A 348 0.00 -25.42 0.33
C PHE A 348 1.40 -25.92 0.72
N ARG A 349 2.36 -25.03 0.54
CA ARG A 349 3.69 -25.09 1.15
C ARG A 349 4.04 -23.76 1.80
N VAL A 350 4.98 -23.77 2.73
CA VAL A 350 5.64 -22.56 3.21
C VAL A 350 6.86 -22.30 2.33
N VAL A 351 6.97 -21.08 1.81
CA VAL A 351 8.09 -20.65 0.97
C VAL A 351 9.25 -20.20 1.86
N ALA A 352 10.46 -20.62 1.52
CA ALA A 352 11.67 -20.13 2.17
C ALA A 352 11.86 -18.65 1.79
N ASN A 353 12.07 -17.80 2.79
CA ASN A 353 12.29 -16.38 2.54
C ASN A 353 13.61 -16.20 1.76
N GLN A 354 13.61 -15.40 0.67
CA GLN A 354 14.80 -15.20 -0.16
C GLN A 354 15.83 -14.21 0.43
N GLY A 355 15.52 -13.63 1.60
CA GLY A 355 16.51 -13.08 2.52
C GLY A 355 16.58 -13.99 3.74
N GLU A 356 17.78 -14.29 4.21
CA GLU A 356 18.03 -15.12 5.39
C GLU A 356 17.01 -14.86 6.51
N LEU A 357 16.46 -15.93 7.08
CA LEU A 357 15.86 -15.85 8.41
C LEU A 357 16.95 -15.26 9.30
N LYS A 358 16.76 -14.01 9.72
CA LYS A 358 17.63 -13.34 10.69
C LYS A 358 17.39 -13.96 12.07
N TYR A 359 17.87 -15.19 12.24
CA TYR A 359 18.26 -15.73 13.54
C TYR A 359 19.72 -15.39 13.73
N ASP A 360 20.01 -14.15 14.11
CA ASP A 360 21.18 -13.94 14.95
C ASP A 360 21.05 -12.60 15.67
N ASP A 361 21.24 -12.69 16.98
CA ASP A 361 21.84 -11.64 17.79
C ASP A 361 23.11 -11.14 17.07
N GLU A 362 23.32 -9.82 17.03
CA GLU A 362 24.55 -9.19 16.55
C GLU A 362 24.77 -9.13 15.01
N ASN A 363 24.12 -8.16 14.34
CA ASN A 363 24.72 -7.21 13.37
C ASN A 363 23.66 -6.66 12.39
N TYR A 364 23.16 -5.44 12.63
CA TYR A 364 22.24 -4.77 11.70
C TYR A 364 22.72 -3.34 11.40
N ASP A 365 23.32 -3.16 10.21
CA ASP A 365 24.05 -1.94 9.88
C ASP A 365 23.56 -1.23 8.59
N THR A 366 22.25 -1.09 8.38
CA THR A 366 21.66 -0.18 7.36
C THR A 366 20.46 0.62 7.90
N ILE A 367 20.43 1.93 7.63
CA ILE A 367 19.40 2.88 8.07
C ILE A 367 18.28 2.96 6.99
N ASN A 368 17.16 2.27 7.18
CA ASN A 368 16.01 2.27 6.25
C ASN A 368 15.05 3.46 6.51
N VAL A 369 15.50 4.70 6.25
CA VAL A 369 14.74 5.92 6.61
C VAL A 369 14.71 6.96 5.49
N THR A 370 13.68 6.98 4.64
CA THR A 370 13.54 8.05 3.63
C THR A 370 13.21 9.40 4.29
N PRO A 371 13.89 10.52 3.94
CA PRO A 371 13.49 11.86 4.36
C PRO A 371 12.14 12.25 3.74
N LEU A 372 11.42 13.17 4.36
CA LEU A 372 10.18 13.71 3.84
C LEU A 372 10.41 15.12 3.27
N ILE A 373 9.89 15.38 2.08
CA ILE A 373 9.83 16.72 1.48
C ILE A 373 8.40 17.25 1.65
N LYS A 374 8.22 18.46 2.20
CA LYS A 374 6.90 19.09 2.39
C LYS A 374 6.86 20.46 1.71
N PRO A 375 5.92 20.74 0.79
CA PRO A 375 4.97 19.79 0.21
C PRO A 375 5.67 18.64 -0.52
N ILE A 376 4.96 17.55 -0.76
CA ILE A 376 5.51 16.34 -1.42
C ILE A 376 5.68 16.51 -2.95
N GLY A 377 5.44 17.71 -3.46
CA GLY A 377 5.39 18.06 -4.88
C GLY A 377 4.07 18.76 -5.22
N GLY A 378 3.87 19.04 -6.51
CA GLY A 378 2.64 19.64 -7.04
C GLY A 378 2.87 20.97 -7.75
N GLU A 379 1.77 21.56 -8.22
CA GLU A 379 1.80 22.86 -8.88
C GLU A 379 1.76 24.01 -7.88
N PHE A 380 2.48 25.09 -8.19
CA PHE A 380 2.44 26.34 -7.43
C PHE A 380 2.34 27.55 -8.35
N ASP A 381 1.65 28.61 -7.90
CA ASP A 381 1.48 29.88 -8.62
C ASP A 381 2.28 31.04 -8.00
N SER A 382 2.97 30.77 -6.89
CA SER A 382 3.79 31.70 -6.11
C SER A 382 4.86 30.94 -5.31
N ASP A 383 5.85 31.66 -4.75
CA ASP A 383 6.95 31.04 -3.99
C ASP A 383 6.46 29.97 -3.00
N GLN A 384 6.90 28.72 -3.20
CA GLN A 384 6.54 27.59 -2.36
C GLN A 384 7.60 27.35 -1.29
N GLU A 385 7.21 27.37 -0.02
CA GLU A 385 8.10 26.99 1.08
C GLU A 385 8.21 25.46 1.16
N ILE A 386 9.44 24.95 1.20
CA ILE A 386 9.81 23.54 1.29
C ILE A 386 10.48 23.25 2.62
N SER A 387 10.01 22.24 3.32
CA SER A 387 10.60 21.70 4.54
C SER A 387 11.05 20.26 4.33
N LEU A 388 12.24 19.90 4.80
CA LEU A 388 12.70 18.53 4.89
C LEU A 388 12.56 18.02 6.33
N LEU A 389 11.97 16.84 6.49
CA LEU A 389 11.67 16.25 7.80
C LEU A 389 12.21 14.81 7.87
N SER A 390 12.61 14.37 9.05
CA SER A 390 13.06 13.00 9.31
C SER A 390 13.04 12.70 10.80
N ARG A 391 12.90 11.42 11.09
CA ARG A 391 12.94 10.82 12.43
C ARG A 391 14.35 10.71 13.03
N ILE A 392 15.42 10.86 12.24
CA ILE A 392 16.80 10.75 12.74
C ILE A 392 17.31 12.15 13.06
N GLN A 393 17.09 12.60 14.31
CA GLN A 393 17.53 13.92 14.76
C GLN A 393 19.06 14.11 14.76
N THR A 394 19.82 13.02 14.66
CA THR A 394 21.30 13.02 14.66
C THR A 394 21.92 12.92 13.26
N ALA A 395 21.13 12.79 12.21
CA ALA A 395 21.62 12.70 10.82
C ALA A 395 21.57 14.06 10.11
N GLU A 396 22.51 14.28 9.21
CA GLU A 396 22.54 15.48 8.38
C GLU A 396 21.75 15.24 7.10
N PHE A 397 20.97 16.24 6.68
CA PHE A 397 20.17 16.20 5.46
C PHE A 397 20.92 16.86 4.31
N TYR A 398 20.87 16.20 3.16
CA TYR A 398 21.42 16.71 1.91
C TYR A 398 20.36 16.64 0.81
N TYR A 399 20.31 17.63 -0.07
CA TYR A 399 19.34 17.69 -1.15
C TYR A 399 19.89 18.32 -2.43
N THR A 400 19.17 18.07 -3.53
CA THR A 400 19.40 18.66 -4.86
C THR A 400 18.09 19.22 -5.38
N LEU A 401 18.16 20.20 -6.28
CA LEU A 401 16.99 20.85 -6.90
C LEU A 401 16.92 20.58 -8.41
N ASP A 402 17.96 19.98 -8.98
CA ASP A 402 18.11 19.70 -10.40
C ASP A 402 17.76 18.25 -10.78
N GLY A 403 17.22 17.48 -9.82
CA GLY A 403 16.89 16.06 -9.98
C GLY A 403 18.07 15.09 -9.94
N SER A 404 19.30 15.57 -9.71
CA SER A 404 20.47 14.70 -9.51
C SER A 404 20.43 13.97 -8.17
N GLU A 405 21.07 12.80 -8.06
CA GLU A 405 21.10 12.02 -6.82
C GLU A 405 21.87 12.77 -5.71
N PRO A 406 21.26 13.00 -4.53
CA PRO A 406 21.90 13.73 -3.44
C PRO A 406 23.00 12.89 -2.74
N THR A 407 24.10 13.54 -2.37
CA THR A 407 25.26 12.95 -1.68
C THR A 407 25.73 13.88 -0.55
N GLU A 408 26.78 13.50 0.20
CA GLU A 408 27.40 14.38 1.21
C GLU A 408 27.97 15.68 0.65
N ASN A 409 28.14 15.77 -0.68
CA ASN A 409 28.60 16.98 -1.36
C ASN A 409 27.44 17.84 -1.92
N SER A 410 26.19 17.41 -1.74
CA SER A 410 25.01 18.15 -2.16
C SER A 410 24.65 19.26 -1.16
N ILE A 411 23.53 19.95 -1.37
CA ILE A 411 23.15 21.09 -0.54
C ILE A 411 22.72 20.59 0.84
N LYS A 412 23.40 21.05 1.91
CA LYS A 412 23.01 20.72 3.28
C LYS A 412 21.73 21.47 3.65
N TYR A 413 20.76 20.78 4.25
CA TYR A 413 19.53 21.41 4.73
C TYR A 413 19.74 21.99 6.13
N GLU A 414 19.48 23.29 6.26
CA GLU A 414 19.64 24.07 7.49
C GLU A 414 18.29 24.58 8.05
N GLY A 415 17.19 24.30 7.35
CA GLY A 415 15.85 24.77 7.66
C GLY A 415 15.01 24.94 6.38
N PRO A 416 13.73 25.30 6.52
CA PRO A 416 12.85 25.49 5.37
C PRO A 416 13.42 26.48 4.35
N PHE A 417 13.24 26.17 3.06
CA PHE A 417 13.74 26.99 1.94
C PHE A 417 12.62 27.26 0.93
N LYS A 418 12.79 28.29 0.08
CA LYS A 418 11.77 28.66 -0.91
C LYS A 418 12.15 28.19 -2.30
N LEU A 419 11.16 27.67 -3.03
CA LEU A 419 11.20 27.45 -4.46
C LEU A 419 10.43 28.54 -5.18
N SER A 420 11.06 29.19 -6.15
CA SER A 420 10.45 30.21 -6.99
C SER A 420 10.26 29.76 -8.44
N GLU A 421 10.87 28.63 -8.81
CA GLU A 421 10.86 28.04 -10.16
C GLU A 421 10.63 26.52 -10.07
N PRO A 422 9.95 25.92 -11.08
CA PRO A 422 9.76 24.48 -11.19
C PRO A 422 11.06 23.72 -11.06
N CYS A 423 11.08 22.68 -10.23
CA CYS A 423 12.27 21.92 -9.97
C CYS A 423 11.94 20.52 -9.45
N THR A 424 12.96 19.65 -9.40
CA THR A 424 12.85 18.34 -8.76
C THR A 424 13.72 18.34 -7.52
N VAL A 425 13.09 18.28 -6.35
CA VAL A 425 13.77 18.17 -5.08
C VAL A 425 14.07 16.70 -4.83
N LYS A 426 15.34 16.33 -4.67
CA LYS A 426 15.72 15.02 -4.12
C LYS A 426 16.44 15.19 -2.79
N ALA A 427 16.13 14.39 -1.79
CA ALA A 427 16.72 14.50 -0.44
C ALA A 427 17.23 13.16 0.12
N ILE A 428 18.28 13.20 0.93
CA ILE A 428 18.88 12.05 1.62
C ILE A 428 19.34 12.44 3.03
N LEU A 429 19.37 11.46 3.93
CA LEU A 429 19.97 11.56 5.26
C LEU A 429 21.32 10.85 5.27
N ILE A 430 22.31 11.47 5.91
CA ILE A 430 23.64 10.91 6.10
C ILE A 430 23.95 10.91 7.60
N GLY A 431 24.02 9.71 8.19
CA GLY A 431 24.28 9.54 9.61
C GLY A 431 25.75 9.69 10.00
N SER A 432 26.03 9.83 11.30
CA SER A 432 27.38 9.97 11.88
C SER A 432 28.34 8.79 11.60
N SER A 433 27.81 7.64 11.17
CA SER A 433 28.59 6.49 10.69
C SER A 433 28.73 6.42 9.16
N ARG A 434 28.40 7.49 8.43
CA ARG A 434 28.42 7.61 6.95
C ARG A 434 27.55 6.58 6.22
N ARG A 435 26.42 6.21 6.84
CA ARG A 435 25.40 5.36 6.22
C ARG A 435 24.23 6.23 5.80
N ASN A 436 23.81 6.06 4.54
CA ASN A 436 22.82 6.91 3.90
C ASN A 436 21.43 6.29 3.97
N SER A 437 20.40 7.12 3.96
CA SER A 437 19.03 6.67 3.71
C SER A 437 18.77 6.32 2.24
N LEU A 438 17.56 5.84 1.96
CA LEU A 438 16.92 5.99 0.64
C LEU A 438 16.72 7.48 0.29
N VAL A 439 16.60 7.75 -1.00
CA VAL A 439 16.42 9.11 -1.54
C VAL A 439 14.92 9.42 -1.67
N ALA A 440 14.49 10.54 -1.10
CA ALA A 440 13.18 11.12 -1.31
C ALA A 440 13.17 11.94 -2.60
N THR A 441 12.06 11.94 -3.36
CA THR A 441 11.91 12.75 -4.57
C THR A 441 10.56 13.48 -4.57
N ALA A 442 10.56 14.77 -4.91
CA ALA A 442 9.35 15.58 -5.08
C ALA A 442 9.49 16.46 -6.34
N HIS A 443 8.43 16.52 -7.14
CA HIS A 443 8.38 17.31 -8.38
C HIS A 443 7.49 18.53 -8.18
N PHE A 444 8.00 19.72 -8.53
CA PHE A 444 7.28 20.98 -8.42
C PHE A 444 7.19 21.67 -9.78
N ASP A 445 5.98 22.06 -10.17
CA ASP A 445 5.68 22.68 -11.45
C ASP A 445 4.91 24.00 -11.28
N TYR A 446 4.85 24.84 -12.33
CA TYR A 446 4.02 26.04 -12.31
C TYR A 446 2.57 25.67 -12.63
N SER A 447 1.62 26.31 -11.93
CA SER A 447 0.22 26.25 -12.33
C SER A 447 0.01 26.87 -13.70
N VAL A 448 -0.29 26.04 -14.69
CA VAL A 448 -0.71 26.53 -16.01
C VAL A 448 -2.20 26.83 -15.93
N VAL A 449 -2.55 28.12 -15.78
CA VAL A 449 -3.94 28.55 -15.96
C VAL A 449 -4.33 28.31 -17.42
N VAL A 450 -4.96 27.17 -17.69
CA VAL A 450 -5.67 26.96 -18.95
C VAL A 450 -6.89 27.85 -18.91
N THR A 451 -6.78 29.05 -19.48
CA THR A 451 -7.96 29.88 -19.70
C THR A 451 -8.95 29.06 -20.53
N PRO A 452 -10.22 28.91 -20.11
CA PRO A 452 -11.22 28.26 -20.93
C PRO A 452 -11.22 28.92 -22.30
N ILE A 453 -10.99 28.14 -23.36
CA ILE A 453 -11.25 28.62 -24.71
C ILE A 453 -12.72 29.04 -24.70
N PRO A 454 -13.06 30.29 -25.08
CA PRO A 454 -14.45 30.73 -25.10
C PRO A 454 -15.26 29.72 -25.90
N ASP A 455 -16.31 29.21 -25.27
CA ASP A 455 -17.20 28.22 -25.85
C ASP A 455 -17.72 28.73 -27.21
N PRO A 456 -17.41 28.05 -28.34
CA PRO A 456 -17.88 28.48 -29.64
C PRO A 456 -19.38 28.20 -29.86
N THR A 457 -20.12 27.72 -28.85
CA THR A 457 -21.55 27.39 -28.98
C THR A 457 -22.51 28.58 -29.18
N ASN A 458 -22.00 29.81 -29.35
CA ASN A 458 -22.80 30.95 -29.80
C ASN A 458 -22.64 31.27 -31.30
N ASP A 459 -22.20 30.32 -32.13
CA ASP A 459 -22.53 30.38 -33.55
C ASP A 459 -22.87 28.98 -34.12
N ASP A 460 -24.00 28.96 -34.81
CA ASP A 460 -24.72 27.79 -35.26
C ASP A 460 -24.15 27.32 -36.61
N THR A 461 -22.94 26.74 -36.64
CA THR A 461 -22.47 25.95 -37.80
C THR A 461 -21.53 24.81 -37.39
N THR A 462 -21.94 23.59 -37.72
CA THR A 462 -21.19 22.34 -37.60
C THR A 462 -19.93 22.29 -38.47
N ASP A 463 -18.78 21.89 -37.92
CA ASP A 463 -17.84 21.05 -38.68
C ASP A 463 -16.93 20.18 -37.78
N SER A 464 -17.04 18.86 -37.94
CA SER A 464 -16.38 17.81 -37.13
C SER A 464 -14.89 17.61 -37.47
N ALA A 465 -14.31 18.46 -38.33
CA ALA A 465 -12.92 18.35 -38.80
C ALA A 465 -11.90 19.03 -37.86
N THR A 466 -12.32 19.98 -37.02
CA THR A 466 -11.40 20.83 -36.23
C THR A 466 -10.93 20.15 -34.94
N LEU A 467 -11.71 19.23 -34.37
CA LEU A 467 -11.36 18.53 -33.12
C LEU A 467 -10.30 17.43 -33.33
N MET A 468 -10.25 16.80 -34.51
CA MET A 468 -9.20 15.83 -34.86
C MET A 468 -7.86 16.49 -35.22
N SER A 469 -7.87 17.75 -35.68
CA SER A 469 -6.67 18.51 -36.06
C SER A 469 -5.75 18.80 -34.86
N ASN A 470 -6.31 19.14 -33.69
CA ASN A 470 -5.52 19.63 -32.56
C ASN A 470 -4.81 18.51 -31.78
N LYS A 471 -5.39 17.30 -31.70
CA LYS A 471 -4.71 16.14 -31.11
C LYS A 471 -3.59 15.60 -32.01
N PHE A 472 -3.77 15.65 -33.33
CA PHE A 472 -2.71 15.27 -34.28
C PHE A 472 -1.53 16.24 -34.27
N PHE A 473 -1.77 17.54 -34.07
CA PHE A 473 -0.72 18.55 -34.03
C PHE A 473 0.19 18.42 -32.80
N LEU A 474 -0.38 18.07 -31.63
CA LEU A 474 0.35 17.87 -30.39
C LEU A 474 1.24 16.61 -30.44
N VAL A 475 0.71 15.51 -30.99
CA VAL A 475 1.48 14.28 -31.21
C VAL A 475 2.58 14.48 -32.25
N LEU A 476 2.33 15.27 -33.31
CA LEU A 476 3.34 15.60 -34.31
C LEU A 476 4.48 16.46 -33.74
N LEU A 477 4.17 17.41 -32.85
CA LEU A 477 5.18 18.23 -32.15
C LEU A 477 6.05 17.39 -31.21
N LEU A 478 5.46 16.44 -30.47
CA LEU A 478 6.19 15.51 -29.61
C LEU A 478 7.10 14.57 -30.44
N MET A 479 6.62 14.07 -31.58
CA MET A 479 7.44 13.24 -32.48
C MET A 479 8.58 14.02 -33.15
N ILE A 480 8.38 15.29 -33.53
CA ILE A 480 9.44 16.13 -34.09
C ILE A 480 10.52 16.48 -33.03
N SER A 481 10.13 16.62 -31.77
CA SER A 481 11.06 16.81 -30.65
C SER A 481 11.91 15.56 -30.39
N LEU A 482 11.30 14.38 -30.46
CA LEU A 482 12.00 13.09 -30.28
C LEU A 482 12.99 12.78 -31.42
N ILE A 483 12.66 13.16 -32.66
CA ILE A 483 13.52 12.93 -33.83
C ILE A 483 14.76 13.83 -33.82
N LYS A 484 14.70 15.02 -33.22
CA LYS A 484 15.86 15.91 -33.02
C LYS A 484 16.82 15.43 -31.93
N PHE A 485 16.42 14.47 -31.10
CA PHE A 485 17.25 13.90 -30.04
C PHE A 485 17.96 12.61 -30.46
N ILE A 486 17.53 12.01 -31.57
CA ILE A 486 18.01 10.70 -32.07
C ILE A 486 18.88 10.83 -33.35
N PHE A 487 18.95 12.02 -33.96
CA PHE A 487 19.80 12.31 -35.13
C PHE A 487 20.76 13.47 -34.92
#